data_AF-A0A7S1P8E0-F1
#
_entry.id   AF-A0A7S1P8E0-F1
#
_cell.length_a   1.000
_cell.length_b   1.000
_cell.length_c   1.000
_cell.angle_alpha   90.00
_cell.angle_beta   90.00
_cell.angle_gamma   90.00
#
_symmetry.space_group_name_H-M   'P 1'
#
loop_
_entity.id
_entity.type
_entity.pdbx_description
1 polymer ?
#
loop_
_entity_poly.entity_id
_entity_poly.type
_entity_poly.pdbx_seq_one_letter_code
_entity_poly.pdbx_strand_id
1 'polypeptide(L)'
;FNFVDNLIREHVIDQKVFAVFFGEDDVEESEITFGGWKKERLNDGAPLMWVDVTSPGFWQVGMHDIVVGKEHLNICQPKACQVVVDTGTSLLGGPQWMVSRLRQAIKVDSSCNDIDSLPNLGFMIGENVLYLEPRNYVSRTGDKCKLGVMAVNMPEQDGPLFILGDPFLVNFYTIYDRERMAIGFGLARHRTPRPISLFVHSSTLASDENGEQVVMQTASARSNATDAIQAQQR
;
A
#
# COMPACT_ATOMS: atom_id res chain seq x y z
N PHE A 1 -13.87 6.86 -22.44
CA PHE A 1 -14.81 5.84 -21.90
C PHE A 1 -14.26 5.40 -20.55
N ASN A 2 -14.99 5.60 -19.46
CA ASN A 2 -14.63 5.14 -18.11
C ASN A 2 -15.84 4.36 -17.55
N PHE A 3 -15.61 3.09 -17.20
CA PHE A 3 -16.70 2.18 -16.80
C PHE A 3 -17.35 2.60 -15.49
N VAL A 4 -16.55 2.96 -14.47
CA VAL A 4 -17.05 3.38 -13.16
C VAL A 4 -17.85 4.68 -13.27
N ASP A 5 -17.43 5.61 -14.12
CA ASP A 5 -18.19 6.86 -14.36
C ASP A 5 -19.55 6.61 -14.98
N ASN A 6 -19.65 5.60 -15.85
CA ASN A 6 -20.96 5.18 -16.36
C ASN A 6 -21.83 4.59 -15.25
N LEU A 7 -21.30 3.73 -14.38
CA LEU A 7 -22.07 3.21 -13.24
C LEU A 7 -22.60 4.33 -12.32
N ILE A 8 -21.77 5.35 -12.09
CA ILE A 8 -22.15 6.54 -11.30
C ILE A 8 -23.23 7.33 -12.02
N ARG A 9 -23.04 7.66 -13.31
CA ARG A 9 -23.98 8.47 -14.09
C ARG A 9 -25.34 7.81 -14.25
N GLU A 10 -25.36 6.50 -14.46
CA GLU A 10 -26.59 5.71 -14.58
C GLU A 10 -27.19 5.32 -13.22
N HIS A 11 -26.62 5.81 -12.10
CA HIS A 11 -27.10 5.58 -10.72
C HIS A 11 -27.24 4.08 -10.37
N VAL A 12 -26.31 3.26 -10.86
CA VAL A 12 -26.29 1.79 -10.63
C VAL A 12 -25.61 1.44 -9.30
N ILE A 13 -24.78 2.34 -8.75
CA ILE A 13 -24.03 2.14 -7.52
C ILE A 13 -24.34 3.23 -6.48
N ASP A 14 -24.49 2.83 -5.22
CA ASP A 14 -24.86 3.74 -4.12
C ASP A 14 -23.70 4.62 -3.67
N GLN A 15 -22.49 4.06 -3.59
CA GLN A 15 -21.26 4.80 -3.29
C GLN A 15 -20.42 4.90 -4.55
N LYS A 16 -19.79 6.06 -4.78
CA LYS A 16 -18.90 6.30 -5.93
C LYS A 16 -17.51 5.69 -5.68
N VAL A 17 -17.49 4.45 -5.19
CA VAL A 17 -16.32 3.73 -4.73
C VAL A 17 -16.26 2.38 -5.44
N PHE A 18 -15.05 1.93 -5.76
CA PHE A 18 -14.80 0.51 -6.03
C PHE A 18 -13.58 0.05 -5.24
N ALA A 19 -13.49 -1.24 -4.96
CA ALA A 19 -12.39 -1.80 -4.21
C ALA A 19 -11.91 -3.11 -4.84
N VAL A 20 -10.62 -3.40 -4.67
CA VAL A 20 -9.95 -4.51 -5.31
C VAL A 20 -9.20 -5.31 -4.26
N PHE A 21 -9.49 -6.60 -4.21
CA PHE A 21 -8.80 -7.61 -3.42
C PHE A 21 -8.14 -8.60 -4.39
N PHE A 22 -6.83 -8.79 -4.27
CA PHE A 22 -6.11 -9.80 -5.02
C PHE A 22 -5.90 -11.02 -4.12
N GLY A 23 -6.29 -12.20 -4.61
CA GLY A 23 -5.99 -13.47 -3.95
C GLY A 23 -4.49 -13.75 -3.97
N GLU A 24 -3.98 -14.38 -2.91
CA GLU A 24 -2.55 -14.71 -2.80
C GLU A 24 -2.12 -15.88 -3.68
N ASP A 25 -3.04 -16.80 -3.98
CA ASP A 25 -2.78 -18.02 -4.74
C ASP A 25 -3.96 -18.40 -5.66
N ASP A 26 -3.78 -19.45 -6.46
CA ASP A 26 -4.80 -19.95 -7.40
C ASP A 26 -6.07 -20.51 -6.70
N VAL A 27 -6.03 -20.66 -5.38
CA VAL A 27 -7.15 -21.17 -4.60
C VAL A 27 -7.96 -20.02 -4.02
N GLU A 28 -7.33 -18.89 -3.69
CA GLU A 28 -7.99 -17.69 -3.18
C GLU A 28 -8.49 -16.79 -4.31
N GLU A 29 -9.81 -16.62 -4.40
CA GLU A 29 -10.42 -15.81 -5.46
C GLU A 29 -10.15 -14.31 -5.25
N SER A 30 -9.66 -13.67 -6.31
CA SER A 30 -9.60 -12.21 -6.42
C SER A 30 -10.99 -11.63 -6.62
N GLU A 31 -11.20 -10.39 -6.16
CA GLU A 31 -12.51 -9.75 -6.16
C GLU A 31 -12.40 -8.26 -6.49
N ILE A 32 -13.30 -7.78 -7.36
CA ILE A 32 -13.60 -6.36 -7.52
C ILE A 32 -15.02 -6.08 -7.00
N THR A 33 -15.14 -5.11 -6.11
CA THR A 33 -16.44 -4.65 -5.56
C THR A 33 -16.73 -3.26 -6.12
N PHE A 34 -17.92 -3.04 -6.67
CA PHE A 34 -18.40 -1.73 -7.10
C PHE A 34 -19.51 -1.26 -6.16
N GLY A 35 -19.58 0.05 -5.88
CA GLY A 35 -20.61 0.64 -5.03
C GLY A 35 -20.34 0.58 -3.53
N GLY A 36 -19.13 0.21 -3.14
CA GLY A 36 -18.71 0.07 -1.74
C GLY A 36 -17.43 -0.74 -1.64
N TRP A 37 -17.18 -1.28 -0.44
CA TRP A 37 -16.04 -2.13 -0.14
C TRP A 37 -16.38 -3.08 1.02
N LYS A 38 -15.64 -4.18 1.15
CA LYS A 38 -15.92 -5.24 2.12
C LYS A 38 -14.92 -5.21 3.26
N LYS A 39 -15.40 -4.99 4.49
CA LYS A 39 -14.55 -4.96 5.68
C LYS A 39 -13.89 -6.32 5.96
N GLU A 40 -14.53 -7.39 5.51
CA GLU A 40 -14.04 -8.77 5.62
C GLU A 40 -12.75 -9.00 4.82
N ARG A 41 -12.43 -8.12 3.84
CA ARG A 41 -11.16 -8.16 3.10
C ARG A 41 -10.02 -7.43 3.81
N LEU A 42 -10.28 -6.76 4.94
CA LEU A 42 -9.27 -6.17 5.80
C LEU A 42 -8.82 -7.16 6.86
N ASN A 43 -7.51 -7.28 7.06
CA ASN A 43 -6.93 -8.09 8.12
C ASN A 43 -7.38 -7.57 9.50
N ASP A 44 -7.65 -8.48 10.43
CA ASP A 44 -8.17 -8.13 11.75
C ASP A 44 -7.18 -7.27 12.54
N GLY A 45 -7.66 -6.15 13.07
CA GLY A 45 -6.84 -5.20 13.83
C GLY A 45 -5.91 -4.33 12.98
N ALA A 46 -5.85 -4.53 11.65
CA ALA A 46 -5.07 -3.67 10.77
C ALA A 46 -5.78 -2.31 10.54
N PRO A 47 -5.02 -1.20 10.46
CA PRO A 47 -5.58 0.10 10.11
C PRO A 47 -6.03 0.16 8.65
N LEU A 48 -6.90 1.14 8.35
CA LEU A 48 -7.24 1.58 7.01
C LEU A 48 -6.79 3.04 6.87
N MET A 49 -5.83 3.30 6.00
CA MET A 49 -5.33 4.65 5.72
C MET A 49 -5.93 5.18 4.42
N TRP A 50 -6.33 6.44 4.42
CA TRP A 50 -6.75 7.15 3.21
C TRP A 50 -5.68 8.18 2.80
N VAL A 51 -5.42 8.28 1.50
CA VAL A 51 -4.55 9.31 0.92
C VAL A 51 -5.19 9.92 -0.32
N ASP A 52 -4.95 11.22 -0.51
CA ASP A 52 -5.52 11.97 -1.62
C ASP A 52 -4.81 11.65 -2.94
N VAL A 53 -5.59 11.58 -4.01
CA VAL A 53 -5.05 11.50 -5.38
C VAL A 53 -4.44 12.84 -5.74
N THR A 54 -3.19 12.83 -6.19
CA THR A 54 -2.40 14.05 -6.41
C THR A 54 -2.64 14.71 -7.76
N SER A 55 -3.03 13.93 -8.78
CA SER A 55 -3.39 14.44 -10.10
C SER A 55 -4.48 13.58 -10.73
N PRO A 56 -5.49 14.18 -11.40
CA PRO A 56 -6.47 13.44 -12.15
C PRO A 56 -5.82 12.71 -13.33
N GLY A 57 -6.30 11.50 -13.64
CA GLY A 57 -5.74 10.63 -14.67
C GLY A 57 -5.54 9.24 -14.09
N PHE A 58 -4.31 8.94 -13.67
CA PHE A 58 -4.00 7.73 -12.91
C PHE A 58 -4.53 7.80 -11.48
N TRP A 59 -4.67 6.63 -10.85
CA TRP A 59 -4.76 6.52 -9.40
C TRP A 59 -3.39 6.74 -8.77
N GLN A 60 -2.98 8.00 -8.74
CA GLN A 60 -1.66 8.40 -8.27
C GLN A 60 -1.70 9.12 -6.93
N VAL A 61 -0.73 8.78 -6.07
CA VAL A 61 -0.58 9.36 -4.73
C VAL A 61 0.87 9.79 -4.49
N GLY A 62 1.10 10.55 -3.41
CA GLY A 62 2.44 10.91 -2.98
C GLY A 62 3.12 9.78 -2.21
N MET A 63 4.38 9.48 -2.55
CA MET A 63 5.26 8.57 -1.80
C MET A 63 6.48 9.34 -1.28
N HIS A 64 6.64 9.37 0.04
CA HIS A 64 7.68 10.16 0.71
C HIS A 64 9.06 9.53 0.63
N ASP A 65 9.14 8.19 0.65
CA ASP A 65 10.39 7.45 0.50
C ASP A 65 10.12 5.96 0.24
N ILE A 66 11.19 5.23 -0.10
CA ILE A 66 11.24 3.78 -0.03
C ILE A 66 12.18 3.37 1.11
N VAL A 67 11.76 2.41 1.92
CA VAL A 67 12.48 1.89 3.09
C VAL A 67 12.93 0.45 2.81
N VAL A 68 14.17 0.11 3.13
CA VAL A 68 14.69 -1.26 3.07
C VAL A 68 15.02 -1.73 4.48
N GLY A 69 14.20 -2.64 5.00
CA GLY A 69 14.22 -3.03 6.41
C GLY A 69 13.82 -1.85 7.29
N LYS A 70 14.82 -1.17 7.88
CA LYS A 70 14.63 0.07 8.65
C LYS A 70 15.34 1.27 8.03
N GLU A 71 16.05 1.07 6.92
CA GLU A 71 16.89 2.10 6.30
C GLU A 71 16.12 2.86 5.22
N HIS A 72 16.13 4.18 5.34
CA HIS A 72 15.57 5.09 4.34
C HIS A 72 16.49 5.20 3.12
N LEU A 73 15.95 4.98 1.92
CA LEU A 73 16.72 5.18 0.69
C LEU A 73 16.85 6.65 0.31
N ASN A 74 16.03 7.53 0.88
CA ASN A 74 15.94 8.95 0.56
C ASN A 74 15.79 9.20 -0.94
N ILE A 75 15.05 8.33 -1.62
CA ILE A 75 14.98 8.25 -3.08
C ILE A 75 14.03 9.30 -3.67
N CYS A 76 13.12 9.79 -2.84
CA CYS A 76 12.11 10.78 -3.17
C CYS A 76 12.42 12.17 -2.64
N GLN A 77 13.69 12.50 -2.39
CA GLN A 77 14.08 13.84 -1.95
C GLN A 77 14.43 14.74 -3.14
N PRO A 78 14.18 16.07 -3.05
CA PRO A 78 13.62 16.80 -1.91
C PRO A 78 12.08 16.86 -1.86
N LYS A 79 11.39 16.26 -2.83
CA LYS A 79 9.92 16.26 -2.92
C LYS A 79 9.40 14.86 -3.19
N ALA A 80 8.34 14.48 -2.48
CA ALA A 80 7.68 13.18 -2.60
C ALA A 80 7.56 12.71 -4.06
N CYS A 81 7.91 11.46 -4.30
CA CYS A 81 7.69 10.81 -5.58
C CYS A 81 6.20 10.71 -5.86
N GLN A 82 5.86 10.60 -7.14
CA GLN A 82 4.52 10.21 -7.57
C GLN A 82 4.51 8.71 -7.82
N VAL A 83 3.49 8.04 -7.29
CA VAL A 83 3.31 6.60 -7.44
C VAL A 83 1.91 6.30 -7.95
N VAL A 84 1.82 5.44 -8.97
CA VAL A 84 0.57 4.95 -9.52
C VAL A 84 0.25 3.60 -8.91
N VAL A 85 -0.99 3.43 -8.47
CA VAL A 85 -1.53 2.14 -8.06
C VAL A 85 -2.20 1.50 -9.27
N ASP A 86 -1.62 0.42 -9.79
CA ASP A 86 -2.00 -0.12 -11.11
C ASP A 86 -2.28 -1.62 -11.06
N THR A 87 -3.57 -1.97 -11.05
CA THR A 87 -4.04 -3.36 -11.13
C THR A 87 -3.70 -4.06 -12.45
N GLY A 88 -3.25 -3.32 -13.47
CA GLY A 88 -2.86 -3.86 -14.77
C GLY A 88 -1.37 -4.23 -14.88
N THR A 89 -0.59 -4.02 -13.83
CA THR A 89 0.87 -4.21 -13.86
C THR A 89 1.32 -5.33 -12.92
N SER A 90 1.98 -6.36 -13.47
CA SER A 90 2.39 -7.55 -12.69
C SER A 90 3.65 -7.42 -11.83
N LEU A 91 4.34 -6.28 -11.85
CA LEU A 91 5.59 -6.06 -11.12
C LEU A 91 5.59 -4.70 -10.43
N LEU A 92 6.56 -4.47 -9.55
CA LEU A 92 6.91 -3.11 -9.16
C LEU A 92 7.62 -2.42 -10.34
N GLY A 93 7.28 -1.17 -10.60
CA GLY A 93 7.82 -0.43 -11.75
C GLY A 93 8.34 0.93 -11.36
N GLY A 94 9.35 1.45 -12.06
CA GLY A 94 9.75 2.84 -11.87
C GLY A 94 10.84 3.29 -12.81
N PRO A 95 11.27 4.57 -12.72
CA PRO A 95 12.35 5.09 -13.54
C PRO A 95 13.64 4.28 -13.33
N GLN A 96 14.46 4.18 -14.39
CA GLN A 96 15.69 3.39 -14.38
C GLN A 96 16.61 3.70 -13.18
N TRP A 97 16.70 4.97 -12.78
CA TRP A 97 17.51 5.40 -11.64
C TRP A 97 16.97 4.86 -10.30
N MET A 98 15.64 4.83 -10.11
CA MET A 98 15.03 4.24 -8.92
C MET A 98 15.25 2.74 -8.86
N VAL A 99 15.02 2.07 -10.00
CA VAL A 99 15.22 0.61 -10.13
C VAL A 99 16.67 0.23 -9.86
N SER A 100 17.62 1.04 -10.32
CA SER A 100 19.05 0.82 -10.09
C SER A 100 19.41 0.99 -8.61
N ARG A 101 18.86 1.98 -7.91
CA ARG A 101 19.01 2.15 -6.45
C ARG A 101 18.43 0.98 -5.68
N LEU A 102 17.24 0.51 -6.03
CA LEU A 102 16.62 -0.67 -5.41
C LEU A 102 17.47 -1.93 -5.58
N ARG A 103 17.99 -2.19 -6.80
CA ARG A 103 18.88 -3.33 -7.07
C ARG A 103 20.26 -3.19 -6.41
N GLN A 104 20.64 -1.99 -5.97
CA GLN A 104 21.85 -1.79 -5.16
C GLN A 104 21.58 -2.08 -3.69
N ALA A 105 20.44 -1.62 -3.16
CA ALA A 105 20.04 -1.82 -1.77
C ALA A 105 19.63 -3.26 -1.45
N ILE A 106 18.96 -3.95 -2.39
CA ILE A 106 18.49 -5.33 -2.20
C ILE A 106 19.22 -6.24 -3.20
N LYS A 107 20.12 -7.08 -2.69
CA LYS A 107 20.85 -8.09 -3.46
C LYS A 107 20.17 -9.43 -3.27
N VAL A 108 19.46 -9.88 -4.30
CA VAL A 108 18.84 -11.20 -4.34
C VAL A 108 19.82 -12.19 -4.94
N ASP A 109 20.12 -13.28 -4.23
CA ASP A 109 20.87 -14.40 -4.79
C ASP A 109 20.05 -15.07 -5.90
N SER A 110 20.67 -15.24 -7.06
CA SER A 110 20.09 -15.96 -8.18
C SER A 110 19.71 -17.40 -7.83
N SER A 111 20.26 -17.99 -6.77
CA SER A 111 19.95 -19.35 -6.30
C SER A 111 18.67 -19.46 -5.46
N CYS A 112 18.04 -18.33 -5.10
CA CYS A 112 16.86 -18.26 -4.23
C CYS A 112 17.08 -18.68 -2.77
N ASN A 113 18.32 -18.93 -2.34
CA ASN A 113 18.61 -19.46 -0.99
C ASN A 113 18.53 -18.41 0.11
N ASP A 114 18.56 -17.12 -0.24
CA ASP A 114 18.61 -15.98 0.67
C ASP A 114 17.25 -15.32 0.91
N ILE A 115 16.16 -15.80 0.29
CA ILE A 115 14.86 -15.11 0.31
C ILE A 115 14.42 -14.79 1.75
N ASP A 116 14.55 -15.75 2.68
CA ASP A 116 14.10 -15.58 4.07
C ASP A 116 15.00 -14.65 4.89
N SER A 117 16.19 -14.28 4.41
CA SER A 117 17.10 -13.34 5.08
C SER A 117 17.08 -11.93 4.47
N LEU A 118 16.37 -11.74 3.36
CA LEU A 118 16.21 -10.43 2.74
C LEU A 118 15.35 -9.49 3.62
N PRO A 119 15.62 -8.17 3.59
CA PRO A 119 14.87 -7.20 4.38
C PRO A 119 13.46 -6.98 3.83
N ASN A 120 12.50 -6.53 4.64
CA ASN A 120 11.22 -6.06 4.11
C ASN A 120 11.42 -4.81 3.22
N LEU A 121 10.60 -4.67 2.17
CA LEU A 121 10.61 -3.49 1.29
C LEU A 121 9.39 -2.62 1.61
N GLY A 122 9.61 -1.43 2.14
CA GLY A 122 8.58 -0.49 2.60
C GLY A 122 8.36 0.67 1.66
N PHE A 123 7.10 1.08 1.51
CA PHE A 123 6.71 2.30 0.78
C PHE A 123 6.09 3.28 1.77
N MET A 124 6.68 4.47 1.91
CA MET A 124 6.19 5.50 2.81
C MET A 124 5.15 6.36 2.12
N ILE A 125 3.88 6.16 2.48
CA ILE A 125 2.73 6.80 1.85
C ILE A 125 1.87 7.38 2.96
N GLY A 126 1.55 8.68 2.87
CA GLY A 126 0.96 9.42 3.98
C GLY A 126 1.82 9.29 5.24
N GLU A 127 1.17 9.02 6.37
CA GLU A 127 1.87 8.87 7.66
C GLU A 127 2.32 7.44 7.96
N ASN A 128 2.23 6.52 6.99
CA ASN A 128 2.50 5.10 7.21
C ASN A 128 3.58 4.54 6.27
N VAL A 129 4.14 3.41 6.66
CA VAL A 129 4.99 2.57 5.81
C VAL A 129 4.32 1.23 5.60
N LEU A 130 4.13 0.91 4.33
CA LEU A 130 3.49 -0.30 3.85
C LEU A 130 4.58 -1.24 3.35
N TYR A 131 4.85 -2.31 4.10
CA TYR A 131 5.93 -3.25 3.83
C TYR A 131 5.47 -4.47 3.04
N LEU A 132 6.34 -4.90 2.15
CA LEU A 132 6.31 -6.19 1.49
C LEU A 132 7.37 -7.10 2.11
N GLU A 133 6.98 -8.34 2.39
CA GLU A 133 7.93 -9.39 2.74
C GLU A 133 8.73 -9.81 1.49
N PRO A 134 9.93 -10.42 1.65
CA PRO A 134 10.76 -10.84 0.53
C PRO A 134 10.05 -11.67 -0.54
N ARG A 135 9.16 -12.57 -0.11
CA ARG A 135 8.40 -13.45 -0.99
C ARG A 135 7.48 -12.68 -1.94
N ASN A 136 7.10 -11.45 -1.59
CA ASN A 136 6.19 -10.65 -2.40
C ASN A 136 6.92 -9.77 -3.42
N TYR A 137 8.19 -9.42 -3.20
CA TYR A 137 8.96 -8.59 -4.15
C TYR A 137 10.05 -9.36 -4.91
N VAL A 138 10.36 -10.61 -4.53
CA VAL A 138 11.29 -11.47 -5.29
C VAL A 138 10.54 -12.23 -6.37
N SER A 139 11.00 -12.10 -7.61
CA SER A 139 10.47 -12.84 -8.76
C SER A 139 11.33 -14.08 -9.01
N ARG A 140 10.66 -15.23 -9.15
CA ARG A 140 11.28 -16.51 -9.51
C ARG A 140 10.97 -16.87 -10.97
N THR A 141 11.99 -17.22 -11.73
CA THR A 141 11.87 -17.74 -13.11
C THR A 141 12.67 -19.04 -13.21
N GLY A 142 11.98 -20.17 -13.22
CA GLY A 142 12.61 -21.49 -13.04
C GLY A 142 13.30 -21.59 -11.68
N ASP A 143 14.59 -21.89 -11.68
CA ASP A 143 15.41 -21.95 -10.47
C ASP A 143 16.21 -20.66 -10.20
N LYS A 144 15.83 -19.56 -10.86
CA LYS A 144 16.50 -18.27 -10.72
C LYS A 144 15.62 -17.24 -10.03
N CYS A 145 16.19 -16.57 -9.03
CA CYS A 145 15.55 -15.45 -8.35
C CYS A 145 16.17 -14.11 -8.72
N LYS A 146 15.35 -13.06 -8.71
CA LYS A 146 15.76 -11.67 -8.89
C LYS A 146 14.78 -10.75 -8.20
N LEU A 147 15.19 -9.50 -7.97
CA LEU A 147 14.27 -8.45 -7.53
C LEU A 147 13.20 -8.22 -8.62
N GLY A 148 11.92 -8.36 -8.25
CA GLY A 148 10.73 -8.21 -9.08
C GLY A 148 10.39 -6.75 -9.41
N VAL A 149 11.39 -6.01 -9.91
CA VAL A 149 11.27 -4.61 -10.32
C VAL A 149 11.62 -4.46 -11.80
N MET A 150 10.84 -3.65 -12.50
CA MET A 150 11.06 -3.30 -13.90
C MET A 150 11.30 -1.80 -14.08
N ALA A 151 12.16 -1.46 -15.04
CA ALA A 151 12.33 -0.09 -15.47
C ALA A 151 11.18 0.30 -16.40
N VAL A 152 10.52 1.41 -16.11
CA VAL A 152 9.43 1.96 -16.90
C VAL A 152 9.83 3.35 -17.37
N ASN A 153 9.63 3.61 -18.66
CA ASN A 153 9.80 4.93 -19.26
C ASN A 153 8.41 5.52 -19.47
N MET A 154 8.00 6.40 -18.55
CA MET A 154 6.77 7.17 -18.71
C MET A 154 6.99 8.35 -19.67
N PRO A 155 5.97 8.74 -20.46
CA PRO A 155 6.02 9.99 -21.21
C PRO A 155 6.33 11.18 -20.30
N GLU A 156 7.09 12.16 -20.78
CA GLU A 156 7.54 13.31 -19.97
C GLU A 156 6.38 14.08 -19.31
N GLN A 157 5.23 14.15 -20.00
CA GLN A 157 4.02 14.80 -19.52
C GLN A 157 3.42 14.15 -18.26
N ASP A 158 3.67 12.85 -18.05
CA ASP A 158 3.19 12.09 -16.90
C ASP A 158 4.23 12.09 -15.76
N GLY A 159 5.46 12.54 -16.05
CA GLY A 159 6.57 12.63 -15.10
C GLY A 159 7.18 11.28 -14.72
N PRO A 160 8.22 11.28 -13.87
CA PRO A 160 8.77 10.04 -13.33
C PRO A 160 7.79 9.44 -12.31
N LEU A 161 7.14 8.34 -12.67
CA LEU A 161 6.19 7.62 -11.83
C LEU A 161 6.76 6.28 -11.38
N PHE A 162 6.61 5.96 -10.09
CA PHE A 162 6.73 4.59 -9.61
C PHE A 162 5.37 3.88 -9.77
N ILE A 163 5.36 2.56 -9.93
CA ILE A 163 4.15 1.75 -10.10
C ILE A 163 4.11 0.70 -9.01
N LEU A 164 3.01 0.71 -8.24
CA LEU A 164 2.62 -0.34 -7.31
C LEU A 164 1.66 -1.29 -8.03
N GLY A 165 2.23 -2.38 -8.54
CA GLY A 165 1.50 -3.45 -9.21
C GLY A 165 1.12 -4.60 -8.28
N ASP A 166 0.95 -5.79 -8.86
CA ASP A 166 0.51 -7.02 -8.17
C ASP A 166 1.26 -7.30 -6.84
N PRO A 167 2.61 -7.17 -6.74
CA PRO A 167 3.32 -7.35 -5.47
C PRO A 167 2.73 -6.56 -4.30
N PHE A 168 2.31 -5.33 -4.56
CA PHE A 168 1.70 -4.46 -3.58
C PHE A 168 0.22 -4.78 -3.39
N LEU A 169 -0.52 -4.94 -4.50
CA LEU A 169 -1.97 -5.11 -4.50
C LEU A 169 -2.44 -6.45 -3.93
N VAL A 170 -1.61 -7.50 -3.97
CA VAL A 170 -1.85 -8.74 -3.21
C VAL A 170 -1.81 -8.46 -1.71
N ASN A 171 -0.86 -7.65 -1.24
CA ASN A 171 -0.66 -7.43 0.20
C ASN A 171 -1.64 -6.43 0.80
N PHE A 172 -2.13 -5.48 0.01
CA PHE A 172 -2.96 -4.39 0.50
C PHE A 172 -4.31 -4.33 -0.24
N TYR A 173 -5.39 -4.56 0.52
CA TYR A 173 -6.74 -4.31 0.04
C TYR A 173 -6.89 -2.83 -0.27
N THR A 174 -7.25 -2.53 -1.52
CA THR A 174 -7.19 -1.17 -2.04
C THR A 174 -8.58 -0.70 -2.43
N ILE A 175 -8.97 0.47 -1.91
CA ILE A 175 -10.27 1.09 -2.10
C ILE A 175 -10.07 2.40 -2.87
N TYR A 176 -10.84 2.60 -3.92
CA TYR A 176 -10.72 3.71 -4.84
C TYR A 176 -11.98 4.57 -4.78
N ASP A 177 -11.88 5.76 -4.17
CA ASP A 177 -13.00 6.68 -3.97
C ASP A 177 -12.99 7.75 -5.06
N ARG A 178 -13.96 7.67 -5.98
CA ARG A 178 -14.11 8.62 -7.10
C ARG A 178 -14.77 9.93 -6.67
N GLU A 179 -15.47 9.97 -5.55
CA GLU A 179 -16.08 11.20 -5.05
C GLU A 179 -15.06 12.08 -4.36
N ARG A 180 -14.28 11.48 -3.45
CA ARG A 180 -13.24 12.18 -2.69
C ARG A 180 -11.93 12.30 -3.46
N MET A 181 -11.78 11.56 -4.56
CA MET A 181 -10.52 11.40 -5.28
C MET A 181 -9.41 10.99 -4.32
N ALA A 182 -9.62 9.84 -3.65
CA ALA A 182 -8.73 9.30 -2.64
C ALA A 182 -8.58 7.78 -2.79
N ILE A 183 -7.48 7.24 -2.26
CA ILE A 183 -7.22 5.80 -2.21
C ILE A 183 -7.11 5.37 -0.74
N GLY A 184 -7.86 4.33 -0.39
CA GLY A 184 -7.78 3.64 0.88
C GLY A 184 -6.88 2.41 0.79
N PHE A 185 -5.91 2.28 1.68
CA PHE A 185 -5.06 1.10 1.82
C PHE A 185 -5.27 0.45 3.18
N GLY A 186 -5.49 -0.86 3.18
CA GLY A 186 -5.48 -1.68 4.39
C GLY A 186 -4.79 -3.01 4.12
N LEU A 187 -4.24 -3.64 5.16
CA LEU A 187 -3.61 -4.96 5.01
C LEU A 187 -4.68 -5.98 4.58
N ALA A 188 -4.44 -6.71 3.49
CA ALA A 188 -5.40 -7.67 2.95
C ALA A 188 -5.57 -8.87 3.90
N ARG A 189 -6.82 -9.33 4.06
CA ARG A 189 -7.14 -10.57 4.77
C ARG A 189 -7.01 -11.76 3.83
N HIS A 190 -5.90 -12.49 3.96
CA HIS A 190 -5.72 -13.79 3.33
C HIS A 190 -6.01 -14.93 4.30
N ARG A 191 -6.08 -16.15 3.76
CA ARG A 191 -6.18 -17.39 4.55
C ARG A 191 -5.02 -17.58 5.51
N THR A 192 -3.81 -17.22 5.07
CA THR A 192 -2.63 -17.14 5.92
C THR A 192 -2.51 -15.71 6.44
N PRO A 193 -2.71 -15.47 7.75
CA PRO A 193 -2.67 -14.11 8.27
C PRO A 193 -1.29 -13.48 8.11
N ARG A 194 -1.25 -12.24 7.63
CA ARG A 194 -0.03 -11.41 7.60
C ARG A 194 0.13 -10.66 8.92
N PRO A 195 1.37 -10.40 9.38
CA PRO A 195 1.60 -9.64 10.59
C PRO A 195 1.25 -8.16 10.38
N ILE A 196 0.60 -7.54 11.37
CA ILE A 196 0.22 -6.11 11.33
C ILE A 196 1.47 -5.21 11.24
N SER A 197 2.66 -5.71 11.59
CA SER A 197 3.93 -5.01 11.40
C SER A 197 4.28 -4.73 9.94
N LEU A 198 3.52 -5.23 8.97
CA LEU A 198 3.63 -4.81 7.57
C LEU A 198 2.93 -3.48 7.28
N PHE A 199 2.16 -2.95 8.22
CA PHE A 199 1.48 -1.67 8.14
C PHE A 199 1.78 -0.88 9.41
N VAL A 200 2.78 0.01 9.34
CA VAL A 200 3.26 0.74 10.52
C VAL A 200 3.14 2.24 10.32
N HIS A 201 2.90 2.95 11.41
CA HIS A 201 2.99 4.41 11.41
C HIS A 201 4.45 4.84 11.28
N SER A 202 4.74 5.78 10.40
CA SER A 202 6.10 6.26 10.05
C SER A 202 6.88 6.78 11.27
N SER A 203 6.20 7.37 12.25
CA SER A 203 6.83 7.83 13.51
C SER A 203 7.50 6.70 14.31
N THR A 204 7.10 5.45 14.10
CA THR A 204 7.72 4.29 14.78
C THR A 204 9.06 3.87 14.16
N LEU A 205 9.38 4.40 12.97
CA LEU A 205 10.66 4.17 12.29
C LEU A 205 11.70 5.23 12.63
N ALA A 206 11.30 6.32 13.29
CA ALA A 206 12.23 7.27 13.85
C ALA A 206 13.07 6.54 14.92
N SER A 207 14.33 6.28 14.58
CA SER A 207 15.33 5.91 15.56
C SER A 207 15.73 7.19 16.29
N ASP A 208 15.54 7.21 17.61
CA ASP A 208 16.11 8.23 18.47
C ASP A 208 17.64 8.24 18.27
N GLU A 209 18.25 9.43 18.20
CA GLU A 209 19.70 9.59 18.25
C GLU A 209 20.33 9.01 19.54
N ASN A 210 19.52 8.53 20.51
CA ASN A 210 19.96 7.96 21.78
C ASN A 210 19.42 6.56 22.11
N GLY A 211 18.71 5.87 21.21
CA GLY A 211 18.43 4.43 21.36
C GLY A 211 17.63 3.98 22.59
N GLU A 212 16.68 4.78 23.10
CA GLU A 212 15.79 4.37 24.20
C GLU A 212 14.32 4.38 23.76
N GLN A 213 13.66 3.22 23.77
CA GLN A 213 12.26 3.08 23.37
C GLN A 213 11.32 3.86 24.29
N VAL A 214 10.67 4.91 23.77
CA VAL A 214 9.47 5.48 24.39
C VAL A 214 8.24 4.80 23.81
N VAL A 215 7.69 3.83 24.53
CA VAL A 215 6.32 3.36 24.31
C VAL A 215 5.39 4.50 24.73
N MET A 216 4.94 5.33 23.77
CA MET A 216 3.78 6.17 24.02
C MET A 216 2.55 5.26 24.07
N GLN A 217 2.18 4.84 25.28
CA GLN A 217 0.86 4.31 25.53
C GLN A 217 -0.16 5.36 25.11
N THR A 218 -1.08 4.98 24.23
CA THR A 218 -2.28 5.75 23.98
C THR A 218 -3.02 5.88 25.31
N ALA A 219 -2.99 7.09 25.88
CA ALA A 219 -3.79 7.42 27.03
C ALA A 219 -5.25 7.19 26.65
N SER A 220 -5.86 6.16 27.23
CA SER A 220 -7.31 6.00 27.29
C SER A 220 -7.87 7.25 27.97
N ALA A 221 -8.45 8.16 27.18
CA ALA A 221 -9.32 9.19 27.69
C ALA A 221 -10.62 8.52 28.15
N ARG A 222 -10.62 8.01 29.39
CA ARG A 222 -11.84 7.90 30.18
C ARG A 222 -12.29 9.33 30.52
N SER A 223 -13.27 9.85 29.81
CA SER A 223 -14.09 10.95 30.34
C SER A 223 -15.39 10.36 30.88
N ASN A 224 -15.56 10.44 32.19
CA ASN A 224 -16.84 10.26 32.85
C ASN A 224 -17.85 11.26 32.28
N ALA A 225 -18.91 10.74 31.67
CA ALA A 225 -20.17 11.46 31.47
C ALA A 225 -21.29 10.47 31.78
N THR A 226 -21.49 10.22 33.08
CA THR A 226 -22.76 9.71 33.59
C THR A 226 -23.67 10.93 33.76
N ASP A 227 -24.93 10.76 33.34
CA ASP A 227 -26.07 11.64 33.57
C ASP A 227 -26.16 12.94 32.73
N ALA A 228 -26.78 12.83 31.55
CA ALA A 228 -28.05 13.53 31.28
C ALA A 228 -28.64 13.13 29.91
N ILE A 229 -29.97 12.97 29.90
CA ILE A 229 -30.90 12.94 28.75
C ILE A 229 -31.17 11.57 28.11
N GLN A 230 -31.95 10.75 28.85
CA GLN A 230 -33.08 10.04 28.24
C GLN A 230 -34.19 11.04 27.96
N ALA A 231 -34.58 11.25 26.70
CA ALA A 231 -35.96 11.46 26.25
C ALA A 231 -35.97 11.90 24.78
N GLN A 232 -36.16 10.95 23.85
CA GLN A 232 -37.02 11.10 22.66
C GLN A 232 -37.00 9.81 21.82
N GLN A 233 -37.63 8.78 22.37
CA GLN A 233 -38.32 7.75 21.59
C GLN A 233 -39.70 7.56 22.21
N ARG A 234 -40.61 8.46 21.83
CA ARG A 234 -42.05 8.25 21.66
C ARG A 234 -42.50 9.14 20.52
#